data_AF-A0A9D4BR62-F1
#
_entry.id   AF-A0A9D4BR62-F1
#
_cell.length_a   1.000
_cell.length_b   1.000
_cell.length_c   1.000
_cell.angle_alpha   90.00
_cell.angle_beta   90.00
_cell.angle_gamma   90.00
#
_symmetry.space_group_name_H-M   'P 1'
#
loop_
_entity.id
_entity.type
_entity.pdbx_description
1 polymer ?
#
loop_
_entity_poly.entity_id
_entity_poly.type
_entity_poly.pdbx_seq_one_letter_code
_entity_poly.pdbx_strand_id
1 'polypeptide(L)'
;MPTQNALLPAPLTSAPLCIPTRNALLPAPLTSAPLWMPTRNALLDGTSNVSTPLDANSECSATGTSNVCTSLDANSECSATGTSNVCTPLDANSECYATGTSNVCTPLDANSECSATGTSNVCTPLDANSECYATGTSNVCTPLDANSECYATGTSNVSTPLDANSECSATGTSNVCTPLDANSECYATGTSNVCTPLDANSECSATGTSNVCSPLDANSECCATGTSYVCTPLDANSECSATGTSNVCTSLDANSECSATGTSNVCTSLDANSECSATGTSNVCTPLDANSECSATGTSNVCNPLDANSECSATGTSNVCTPLDANSECSATGTSNVCTPLHANSECSATGTSYVCTPLDAYSECSATGTSYVCTPLDANSECSATGTSNVCTPLDANSECSATGTSNVCTPLDANSECSATGTSNVCTPLHANSECSATGTSYVYPIGC
;
A
#
# COMPACT_ATOMS: atom_id res chain seq x y z
N MET A 1 6.62 26.67 26.07
CA MET A 1 6.13 27.39 27.27
C MET A 1 7.07 27.17 28.46
N PRO A 2 7.09 28.04 29.50
CA PRO A 2 8.00 27.90 30.65
C PRO A 2 7.63 26.74 31.58
N THR A 3 8.66 26.02 32.05
CA THR A 3 8.63 24.72 32.75
C THR A 3 7.84 24.68 34.08
N GLN A 4 6.99 23.66 34.29
CA GLN A 4 6.38 23.25 35.58
C GLN A 4 7.36 23.10 36.77
N ASN A 5 8.02 21.94 36.88
CA ASN A 5 8.99 21.62 37.93
C ASN A 5 9.05 20.10 38.22
N ALA A 6 9.87 19.68 39.18
CA ALA A 6 10.21 18.28 39.47
C ALA A 6 9.67 17.81 40.83
N LEU A 7 9.63 16.49 41.03
CA LEU A 7 8.99 15.87 42.21
C LEU A 7 7.49 15.59 41.98
N LEU A 8 7.07 15.44 40.72
CA LEU A 8 5.71 15.11 40.31
C LEU A 8 5.54 15.48 38.81
N PRO A 9 4.36 15.94 38.33
CA PRO A 9 3.92 15.63 36.96
C PRO A 9 4.38 16.57 35.82
N ALA A 10 5.32 17.50 36.04
CA ALA A 10 5.31 18.78 35.29
C ALA A 10 6.59 19.14 34.48
N PRO A 11 6.92 18.40 33.40
CA PRO A 11 7.79 18.87 32.31
C PRO A 11 6.98 19.84 31.39
N LEU A 12 7.25 20.14 30.12
CA LEU A 12 8.36 19.81 29.23
C LEU A 12 8.17 18.48 28.48
N THR A 13 9.26 17.96 27.91
CA THR A 13 9.42 16.53 27.63
C THR A 13 10.06 15.85 28.85
N SER A 14 11.32 16.20 29.14
CA SER A 14 12.15 15.55 30.18
C SER A 14 12.58 16.48 31.32
N ALA A 15 11.98 17.67 31.45
CA ALA A 15 12.31 18.63 32.51
C ALA A 15 11.98 20.10 32.12
N PRO A 16 12.63 21.11 32.72
CA PRO A 16 12.11 22.47 32.77
C PRO A 16 13.01 23.59 32.22
N LEU A 17 12.45 24.79 32.02
CA LEU A 17 13.20 26.05 31.95
C LEU A 17 12.37 27.18 31.32
N CYS A 18 13.01 28.08 30.58
CA CYS A 18 12.42 29.35 30.13
C CYS A 18 13.52 30.42 29.94
N ILE A 19 13.16 31.71 29.96
CA ILE A 19 14.03 32.81 29.47
C ILE A 19 15.31 33.03 30.30
N PRO A 20 16.43 33.44 29.65
CA PRO A 20 17.71 33.71 30.29
C PRO A 20 17.83 35.17 30.79
N THR A 21 19.06 35.59 31.12
CA THR A 21 19.48 36.99 31.35
C THR A 21 19.00 37.98 30.25
N ARG A 22 19.02 39.29 30.51
CA ARG A 22 18.43 40.30 29.60
C ARG A 22 19.26 41.59 29.51
N ASN A 23 19.93 41.81 28.38
CA ASN A 23 20.22 43.12 27.77
C ASN A 23 20.63 42.93 26.29
N ALA A 24 20.56 43.98 25.48
CA ALA A 24 21.24 44.01 24.17
C ALA A 24 22.78 44.04 24.35
N LEU A 25 23.52 43.68 23.31
CA LEU A 25 24.92 43.25 23.40
C LEU A 25 25.87 44.10 22.53
N LEU A 26 27.12 43.64 22.37
CA LEU A 26 28.30 44.30 21.78
C LEU A 26 28.61 44.09 20.28
N PRO A 27 27.81 44.51 19.27
CA PRO A 27 28.05 44.40 17.82
C PRO A 27 29.50 44.30 17.29
N ALA A 28 29.75 43.51 16.24
CA ALA A 28 28.75 42.88 15.36
C ALA A 28 28.16 41.51 15.80
N PRO A 29 28.88 40.58 16.49
CA PRO A 29 28.30 40.02 17.71
C PRO A 29 28.09 38.50 17.83
N LEU A 30 27.08 38.21 18.65
CA LEU A 30 26.87 37.02 19.43
C LEU A 30 26.74 37.35 20.96
N THR A 31 27.78 37.55 21.78
CA THR A 31 27.56 38.04 23.17
C THR A 31 28.70 38.79 23.88
N SER A 32 29.58 38.04 24.54
CA SER A 32 30.20 38.39 25.82
C SER A 32 30.63 37.12 26.59
N ALA A 33 31.10 36.03 25.98
CA ALA A 33 32.10 35.99 24.90
C ALA A 33 31.55 36.30 23.47
N PRO A 34 32.14 37.20 22.66
CA PRO A 34 31.41 37.95 21.59
C PRO A 34 30.98 37.18 20.30
N LEU A 35 30.25 36.06 20.41
CA LEU A 35 30.34 34.91 19.49
C LEU A 35 28.96 34.36 18.97
N TRP A 36 28.40 34.35 17.73
CA TRP A 36 28.83 34.43 16.29
C TRP A 36 27.96 35.32 15.36
N MET A 37 28.46 36.41 14.75
CA MET A 37 27.79 37.07 13.59
C MET A 37 28.66 37.29 12.33
N PRO A 38 29.85 37.87 12.41
CA PRO A 38 30.39 38.59 11.27
C PRO A 38 31.05 39.90 11.69
N THR A 39 31.71 40.52 10.71
CA THR A 39 33.16 40.86 10.63
C THR A 39 34.11 40.32 11.75
N ARG A 40 33.72 40.47 13.02
CA ARG A 40 34.37 40.02 14.26
C ARG A 40 33.92 38.60 14.64
N ASN A 41 34.59 37.57 14.12
CA ASN A 41 34.34 36.15 14.41
C ASN A 41 34.73 35.77 15.87
N ALA A 42 34.01 34.91 16.59
CA ALA A 42 32.62 34.54 16.31
C ALA A 42 32.20 33.19 17.01
N LEU A 43 33.06 32.18 17.12
CA LEU A 43 32.73 30.80 17.61
C LEU A 43 32.46 30.67 19.14
N LEU A 44 31.24 30.32 19.57
CA LEU A 44 30.82 30.36 20.99
C LEU A 44 31.36 29.20 21.86
N ASP A 45 32.67 29.10 21.92
CA ASP A 45 33.42 28.00 22.52
C ASP A 45 33.22 27.87 24.04
N GLY A 46 32.59 26.79 24.48
CA GLY A 46 32.69 26.31 25.86
C GLY A 46 31.40 25.70 26.43
N THR A 47 31.11 26.06 27.68
CA THR A 47 30.06 25.46 28.49
C THR A 47 29.03 26.50 28.96
N SER A 48 27.79 26.38 28.47
CA SER A 48 26.63 27.18 28.90
C SER A 48 26.73 28.70 28.63
N ASN A 49 26.95 29.08 27.37
CA ASN A 49 26.90 30.48 26.91
C ASN A 49 25.58 30.81 26.15
N VAL A 50 25.26 32.09 25.93
CA VAL A 50 24.05 32.56 25.20
C VAL A 50 24.42 33.72 24.27
N SER A 51 23.72 33.88 23.11
CA SER A 51 24.16 34.75 22.01
C SER A 51 23.03 35.45 21.20
N THR A 52 23.03 36.80 21.19
CA THR A 52 21.98 37.85 20.89
C THR A 52 22.01 38.92 19.71
N PRO A 53 23.14 39.45 19.20
CA PRO A 53 23.25 40.41 18.07
C PRO A 53 22.56 40.10 16.71
N LEU A 54 22.64 40.94 15.67
CA LEU A 54 22.23 42.37 15.52
C LEU A 54 22.79 43.07 14.24
N ASP A 55 23.45 42.35 13.33
CA ASP A 55 24.10 42.89 12.13
C ASP A 55 23.95 41.88 10.95
N ALA A 56 23.65 42.36 9.74
CA ALA A 56 23.21 41.52 8.62
C ALA A 56 24.28 40.58 7.99
N ASN A 57 23.82 39.43 7.48
CA ASN A 57 24.59 38.29 6.96
C ASN A 57 25.44 37.60 8.05
N SER A 58 24.86 36.64 8.80
CA SER A 58 25.19 36.42 10.22
C SER A 58 25.39 34.94 10.65
N GLU A 59 26.62 34.40 10.82
CA GLU A 59 26.90 32.92 10.95
C GLU A 59 26.87 32.27 12.39
N CYS A 60 26.01 32.70 13.32
CA CYS A 60 25.35 31.87 14.40
C CYS A 60 25.99 30.60 15.04
N SER A 61 27.30 30.40 15.15
CA SER A 61 27.85 29.13 15.70
C SER A 61 27.88 29.03 17.23
N ALA A 62 27.29 27.96 17.77
CA ALA A 62 27.24 27.61 19.18
C ALA A 62 28.05 26.34 19.50
N THR A 63 29.34 26.47 19.85
CA THR A 63 30.30 25.36 19.95
C THR A 63 30.54 24.82 21.38
N GLY A 64 30.27 23.54 21.59
CA GLY A 64 30.56 22.82 22.84
C GLY A 64 29.32 22.23 23.49
N THR A 65 28.99 22.68 24.70
CA THR A 65 27.88 22.08 25.47
C THR A 65 27.06 23.12 26.22
N SER A 66 25.73 23.11 26.07
CA SER A 66 24.86 24.02 26.85
C SER A 66 24.56 25.36 26.18
N ASN A 67 25.05 25.60 24.96
CA ASN A 67 25.11 26.94 24.37
C ASN A 67 23.85 27.33 23.57
N VAL A 68 23.54 28.62 23.45
CA VAL A 68 22.38 29.13 22.69
C VAL A 68 22.79 30.28 21.75
N CYS A 69 22.47 30.18 20.46
CA CYS A 69 22.54 31.26 19.45
C CYS A 69 21.12 31.65 18.98
N THR A 70 20.91 32.94 18.72
CA THR A 70 19.64 33.49 18.22
C THR A 70 19.93 34.59 17.19
N SER A 71 19.83 34.29 15.89
CA SER A 71 20.27 35.20 14.82
C SER A 71 19.17 36.17 14.41
N LEU A 72 19.36 37.45 14.76
CA LEU A 72 18.47 38.60 14.48
C LEU A 72 18.13 38.90 12.99
N ASP A 73 18.89 38.38 12.05
CA ASP A 73 19.15 39.05 10.77
C ASP A 73 18.97 38.11 9.55
N ALA A 74 18.40 38.63 8.45
CA ALA A 74 18.21 37.90 7.20
C ALA A 74 19.53 37.44 6.56
N ASN A 75 19.49 36.29 5.87
CA ASN A 75 20.68 35.59 5.37
C ASN A 75 21.64 35.21 6.51
N SER A 76 21.11 34.72 7.64
CA SER A 76 21.93 34.21 8.75
C SER A 76 22.23 32.72 8.59
N GLU A 77 23.42 32.29 9.01
CA GLU A 77 23.73 30.87 9.25
C GLU A 77 23.68 30.63 10.77
N CYS A 78 23.33 29.44 11.24
CA CYS A 78 23.37 29.11 12.66
C CYS A 78 23.87 27.68 12.96
N SER A 79 25.13 27.58 13.40
CA SER A 79 25.85 26.31 13.57
C SER A 79 25.96 25.83 15.03
N ALA A 80 24.90 25.21 15.57
CA ALA A 80 24.86 24.60 16.91
C ALA A 80 25.60 23.26 16.96
N THR A 81 26.85 23.26 17.43
CA THR A 81 27.79 22.12 17.32
C THR A 81 28.21 21.57 18.68
N GLY A 82 27.86 20.32 18.96
CA GLY A 82 28.31 19.57 20.15
C GLY A 82 27.17 18.86 20.88
N THR A 83 26.88 19.25 22.13
CA THR A 83 25.84 18.61 22.96
C THR A 83 24.87 19.60 23.58
N SER A 84 23.57 19.41 23.30
CA SER A 84 22.47 20.22 23.85
C SER A 84 22.60 21.72 23.56
N ASN A 85 23.16 22.10 22.42
CA ASN A 85 23.18 23.49 21.98
C ASN A 85 21.89 23.84 21.21
N VAL A 86 21.52 25.12 21.18
CA VAL A 86 20.30 25.62 20.52
C VAL A 86 20.67 26.73 19.55
N CYS A 87 20.09 26.70 18.34
CA CYS A 87 20.21 27.72 17.32
C CYS A 87 18.82 28.18 16.86
N THR A 88 18.60 29.48 16.77
CA THR A 88 17.28 30.07 16.45
C THR A 88 17.43 31.30 15.54
N PRO A 89 17.60 31.13 14.22
CA PRO A 89 17.57 32.25 13.30
C PRO A 89 16.14 32.80 13.15
N LEU A 90 16.02 34.13 13.05
CA LEU A 90 14.75 34.88 13.02
C LEU A 90 14.50 35.61 11.69
N ASP A 91 15.55 36.13 11.03
CA ASP A 91 15.47 36.80 9.72
C ASP A 91 15.24 35.79 8.56
N ALA A 92 14.54 36.16 7.48
CA ALA A 92 14.31 35.29 6.31
C ALA A 92 15.59 34.78 5.61
N ASN A 93 15.48 33.69 4.84
CA ASN A 93 16.55 33.04 4.08
C ASN A 93 17.72 32.56 4.96
N SER A 94 17.43 31.90 6.09
CA SER A 94 18.46 31.53 7.07
C SER A 94 18.77 30.03 7.11
N GLU A 95 20.04 29.67 7.21
CA GLU A 95 20.55 28.31 7.33
C GLU A 95 20.75 27.93 8.81
N CYS A 96 20.43 26.70 9.21
CA CYS A 96 20.54 26.26 10.61
C CYS A 96 21.08 24.82 10.75
N TYR A 97 22.34 24.69 11.17
CA TYR A 97 23.05 23.42 11.33
C TYR A 97 23.13 22.98 12.80
N ALA A 98 22.37 21.94 13.17
CA ALA A 98 22.38 21.34 14.51
C ALA A 98 23.20 20.03 14.52
N THR A 99 24.49 20.10 14.84
CA THR A 99 25.42 18.97 14.70
C THR A 99 25.87 18.37 16.04
N GLY A 100 25.81 17.04 16.17
CA GLY A 100 26.23 16.30 17.37
C GLY A 100 25.06 15.61 18.08
N THR A 101 24.86 15.88 19.38
CA THR A 101 23.89 15.18 20.22
C THR A 101 22.88 16.13 20.89
N SER A 102 21.59 15.89 20.66
CA SER A 102 20.48 16.62 21.31
C SER A 102 20.49 18.15 21.11
N ASN A 103 21.07 18.62 20.01
CA ASN A 103 21.02 20.03 19.63
C ASN A 103 19.66 20.36 18.97
N VAL A 104 19.26 21.63 19.00
CA VAL A 104 17.98 22.09 18.45
C VAL A 104 18.21 23.27 17.51
N CYS A 105 17.63 23.22 16.32
CA CYS A 105 17.58 24.32 15.36
C CYS A 105 16.13 24.71 15.07
N THR A 106 15.77 25.99 15.22
CA THR A 106 14.42 26.48 14.86
C THR A 106 14.51 27.81 14.08
N PRO A 107 14.56 27.77 12.74
CA PRO A 107 14.32 28.94 11.90
C PRO A 107 12.89 29.46 12.07
N LEU A 108 12.71 30.79 12.06
CA LEU A 108 11.44 31.45 12.38
C LEU A 108 10.79 32.25 11.22
N ASP A 109 11.40 32.28 10.05
CA ASP A 109 10.97 33.07 8.87
C ASP A 109 11.31 32.30 7.57
N ALA A 110 10.65 32.66 6.47
CA ALA A 110 10.50 31.87 5.25
C ALA A 110 11.82 31.62 4.49
N ASN A 111 11.81 30.57 3.65
CA ASN A 111 12.94 30.14 2.81
C ASN A 111 14.17 29.70 3.64
N SER A 112 13.96 29.11 4.81
CA SER A 112 15.04 28.70 5.71
C SER A 112 15.43 27.22 5.57
N GLU A 113 16.72 26.92 5.61
CA GLU A 113 17.24 25.53 5.62
C GLU A 113 17.55 25.08 7.06
N CYS A 114 17.21 23.84 7.42
CA CYS A 114 17.45 23.28 8.75
C CYS A 114 18.08 21.89 8.67
N SER A 115 19.35 21.76 9.07
CA SER A 115 20.17 20.56 8.96
C SER A 115 20.58 19.98 10.32
N ALA A 116 19.79 19.04 10.84
CA ALA A 116 19.99 18.31 12.10
C ALA A 116 20.82 17.02 11.88
N THR A 117 22.12 17.05 12.22
CA THR A 117 23.07 15.94 11.96
C THR A 117 23.64 15.32 13.24
N GLY A 118 23.36 14.04 13.47
CA GLY A 118 23.95 13.24 14.54
C GLY A 118 22.91 12.41 15.30
N THR A 119 22.81 12.58 16.63
CA THR A 119 21.92 11.79 17.49
C THR A 119 20.91 12.67 18.24
N SER A 120 19.62 12.38 18.07
CA SER A 120 18.52 13.03 18.80
C SER A 120 18.46 14.56 18.66
N ASN A 121 18.98 15.12 17.58
CA ASN A 121 18.85 16.55 17.27
C ASN A 121 17.44 16.84 16.73
N VAL A 122 17.00 18.09 16.85
CA VAL A 122 15.66 18.54 16.43
C VAL A 122 15.78 19.73 15.49
N CYS A 123 15.09 19.70 14.36
CA CYS A 123 14.95 20.81 13.43
C CYS A 123 13.46 21.15 13.24
N THR A 124 13.07 22.39 13.53
CA THR A 124 11.69 22.86 13.30
C THR A 124 11.68 24.25 12.65
N PRO A 125 11.68 24.34 11.32
CA PRO A 125 11.30 25.57 10.62
C PRO A 125 9.85 25.97 10.95
N LEU A 126 9.59 27.28 11.08
CA LEU A 126 8.28 27.80 11.53
C LEU A 126 7.47 28.57 10.46
N ASP A 127 8.00 28.69 9.24
CA ASP A 127 7.44 29.51 8.15
C ASP A 127 7.70 28.79 6.80
N ALA A 128 7.05 29.26 5.72
CA ALA A 128 6.86 28.54 4.48
C ALA A 128 8.11 28.41 3.59
N ASN A 129 8.08 27.45 2.66
CA ASN A 129 9.16 27.15 1.69
C ASN A 129 10.46 26.72 2.39
N SER A 130 10.37 25.94 3.47
CA SER A 130 11.53 25.58 4.29
C SER A 130 11.98 24.12 4.08
N GLU A 131 13.29 23.93 3.95
CA GLU A 131 13.92 22.60 3.82
C GLU A 131 14.40 22.08 5.19
N CYS A 132 14.16 20.79 5.47
CA CYS A 132 14.50 20.16 6.74
C CYS A 132 15.22 18.81 6.53
N TYR A 133 16.46 18.70 7.00
CA TYR A 133 17.30 17.51 6.88
C TYR A 133 17.61 16.90 8.26
N ALA A 134 17.11 15.70 8.55
CA ALA A 134 17.31 14.97 9.80
C ALA A 134 18.22 13.74 9.59
N THR A 135 19.54 13.96 9.66
CA THR A 135 20.57 12.95 9.33
C THR A 135 21.20 12.30 10.55
N GLY A 136 21.08 10.96 10.69
CA GLY A 136 21.75 10.16 11.72
C GLY A 136 20.79 9.25 12.48
N THR A 137 20.73 9.36 13.81
CA THR A 137 19.92 8.50 14.68
C THR A 137 18.92 9.28 15.53
N SER A 138 17.64 8.94 15.44
CA SER A 138 16.55 9.52 16.24
C SER A 138 16.42 11.04 16.20
N ASN A 139 16.87 11.67 15.11
CA ASN A 139 16.66 13.09 14.88
C ASN A 139 15.20 13.35 14.44
N VAL A 140 14.72 14.58 14.67
CA VAL A 140 13.34 14.98 14.37
C VAL A 140 13.36 16.20 13.46
N CYS A 141 12.60 16.16 12.37
CA CYS A 141 12.33 17.27 11.48
C CYS A 141 10.83 17.53 11.44
N THR A 142 10.39 18.73 11.84
CA THR A 142 8.97 19.14 11.74
C THR A 142 8.87 20.60 11.30
N PRO A 143 8.84 20.90 9.99
CA PRO A 143 8.44 22.21 9.50
C PRO A 143 6.93 22.44 9.74
N LEU A 144 6.55 23.68 10.02
CA LEU A 144 5.22 24.04 10.55
C LEU A 144 4.27 24.76 9.57
N ASP A 145 4.73 25.08 8.36
CA ASP A 145 4.02 25.91 7.37
C ASP A 145 4.23 25.32 5.95
N ALA A 146 3.51 25.83 4.95
CA ALA A 146 3.27 25.17 3.68
C ALA A 146 4.49 25.15 2.72
N ASN A 147 4.44 24.22 1.75
CA ASN A 147 5.48 24.04 0.71
C ASN A 147 6.84 23.64 1.30
N SER A 148 6.86 22.80 2.34
CA SER A 148 8.08 22.45 3.07
C SER A 148 8.57 21.03 2.77
N GLU A 149 9.88 20.85 2.63
CA GLU A 149 10.54 19.57 2.30
C GLU A 149 11.22 18.95 3.53
N CYS A 150 11.11 17.63 3.73
CA CYS A 150 11.39 17.00 5.04
C CYS A 150 12.13 15.64 4.97
N TYR A 151 13.46 15.68 4.87
CA TYR A 151 14.37 14.56 4.59
C TYR A 151 14.99 13.90 5.86
N ALA A 152 14.39 12.80 6.33
CA ALA A 152 14.91 11.94 7.40
C ALA A 152 15.86 10.86 6.85
N THR A 153 17.16 10.94 7.14
CA THR A 153 18.17 9.97 6.67
C THR A 153 18.89 9.27 7.82
N GLY A 154 18.79 7.93 7.90
CA GLY A 154 19.54 7.12 8.86
C GLY A 154 18.65 6.14 9.63
N THR A 155 18.61 6.21 10.96
CA THR A 155 17.91 5.24 11.82
C THR A 155 16.95 5.91 12.80
N SER A 156 15.68 5.49 12.78
CA SER A 156 14.63 5.95 13.71
C SER A 156 14.43 7.47 13.75
N ASN A 157 14.76 8.19 12.68
CA ASN A 157 14.47 9.61 12.54
C ASN A 157 12.97 9.80 12.22
N VAL A 158 12.45 10.98 12.51
CA VAL A 158 11.02 11.32 12.34
C VAL A 158 10.91 12.60 11.52
N SER A 159 10.17 12.55 10.41
CA SER A 159 9.80 13.69 9.57
C SER A 159 8.28 13.91 9.65
N THR A 160 7.81 15.04 10.16
CA THR A 160 6.38 15.39 10.11
C THR A 160 6.19 16.86 9.71
N PRO A 161 6.08 17.19 8.42
CA PRO A 161 5.59 18.50 8.01
C PRO A 161 4.10 18.65 8.38
N LEU A 162 3.70 19.87 8.75
CA LEU A 162 2.41 20.12 9.41
C LEU A 162 1.33 20.83 8.57
N ASP A 163 1.66 21.29 7.37
CA ASP A 163 0.81 22.13 6.50
C ASP A 163 0.93 21.64 5.04
N ALA A 164 0.13 22.21 4.13
CA ALA A 164 -0.18 21.64 2.82
C ALA A 164 0.95 21.75 1.78
N ASN A 165 0.89 20.89 0.75
CA ASN A 165 1.86 20.81 -0.36
C ASN A 165 3.28 20.45 0.11
N SER A 166 3.41 19.54 1.08
CA SER A 166 4.69 19.22 1.71
C SER A 166 5.26 17.88 1.25
N GLU A 167 6.54 17.84 0.89
CA GLU A 167 7.28 16.61 0.61
C GLU A 167 7.96 16.08 1.89
N CYS A 168 7.85 14.78 2.14
CA CYS A 168 8.53 14.10 3.23
C CYS A 168 9.23 12.84 2.72
N SER A 169 10.48 12.62 3.14
CA SER A 169 11.29 11.49 2.69
C SER A 169 12.04 10.83 3.83
N ALA A 170 11.91 9.51 3.98
CA ALA A 170 12.45 8.68 5.05
C ALA A 170 13.38 7.59 4.49
N THR A 171 14.69 7.86 4.47
CA THR A 171 15.73 6.97 3.93
C THR A 171 16.51 6.27 5.05
N GLY A 172 16.50 4.93 5.09
CA GLY A 172 17.31 4.12 6.00
C GLY A 172 16.51 3.04 6.75
N THR A 173 16.53 3.06 8.09
CA THR A 173 15.93 2.01 8.92
C THR A 173 14.98 2.57 9.99
N SER A 174 13.74 2.09 10.03
CA SER A 174 12.74 2.45 11.04
C SER A 174 12.45 3.95 11.16
N ASN A 175 12.67 4.72 10.10
CA ASN A 175 12.33 6.13 10.04
C ASN A 175 10.81 6.29 9.83
N VAL A 176 10.24 7.39 10.33
CA VAL A 176 8.81 7.69 10.24
C VAL A 176 8.63 8.98 9.46
N CYS A 177 7.69 8.99 8.52
CA CYS A 177 7.37 10.12 7.66
C CYS A 177 5.84 10.28 7.62
N THR A 178 5.33 11.37 8.18
CA THR A 178 3.88 11.62 8.27
C THR A 178 3.59 13.10 8.00
N PRO A 179 3.30 13.50 6.76
CA PRO A 179 2.73 14.82 6.49
C PRO A 179 1.27 14.87 7.01
N LEU A 180 0.86 16.01 7.54
CA LEU A 180 -0.42 16.14 8.27
C LEU A 180 -1.56 16.82 7.49
N ASP A 181 -1.30 17.40 6.33
CA ASP A 181 -2.23 18.24 5.55
C ASP A 181 -2.17 17.88 4.05
N ALA A 182 -3.13 18.38 3.27
CA ALA A 182 -3.50 17.88 1.95
C ALA A 182 -2.44 18.11 0.85
N ASN A 183 -2.52 17.28 -0.20
CA ASN A 183 -1.63 17.31 -1.37
C ASN A 183 -0.15 17.11 -1.00
N SER A 184 0.12 16.23 -0.03
CA SER A 184 1.47 15.95 0.48
C SER A 184 2.05 14.64 -0.06
N GLU A 185 3.35 14.62 -0.31
CA GLU A 185 4.09 13.46 -0.85
C GLU A 185 4.92 12.77 0.25
N CYS A 186 4.86 11.44 0.32
CA CYS A 186 5.48 10.63 1.36
C CYS A 186 6.36 9.50 0.77
N TYR A 187 7.67 9.64 0.87
CA TYR A 187 8.65 8.68 0.35
C TYR A 187 9.35 7.88 1.46
N ALA A 188 9.33 6.54 1.40
CA ALA A 188 9.93 5.67 2.44
C ALA A 188 10.91 4.63 1.86
N THR A 189 12.21 4.93 1.85
CA THR A 189 13.25 4.07 1.24
C THR A 189 14.11 3.36 2.29
N GLY A 190 14.09 2.02 2.30
CA GLY A 190 14.94 1.19 3.16
C GLY A 190 14.16 0.11 3.91
N THR A 191 14.36 -0.01 5.23
CA THR A 191 13.87 -1.14 6.04
C THR A 191 12.97 -0.71 7.20
N SER A 192 11.76 -1.24 7.27
CA SER A 192 10.79 -0.99 8.35
C SER A 192 10.46 0.48 8.61
N ASN A 193 10.60 1.33 7.59
CA ASN A 193 10.13 2.71 7.62
C ASN A 193 8.60 2.76 7.55
N VAL A 194 8.01 3.86 8.01
CA VAL A 194 6.56 4.10 7.99
C VAL A 194 6.29 5.41 7.26
N CYS A 195 5.42 5.35 6.24
CA CYS A 195 4.86 6.52 5.58
C CYS A 195 3.35 6.54 5.79
N THR A 196 2.82 7.57 6.45
CA THR A 196 1.37 7.75 6.62
C THR A 196 0.99 9.22 6.47
N PRO A 197 0.63 9.70 5.28
CA PRO A 197 -0.03 10.99 5.13
C PRO A 197 -1.45 10.95 5.75
N LEU A 198 -1.90 12.06 6.33
CA LEU A 198 -3.14 12.11 7.11
C LEU A 198 -4.37 12.75 6.43
N ASP A 199 -4.18 13.45 5.31
CA ASP A 199 -5.21 14.28 4.64
C ASP A 199 -5.25 13.97 3.13
N ALA A 200 -6.19 14.56 2.40
CA ALA A 200 -6.61 14.14 1.07
C ALA A 200 -5.61 14.46 -0.07
N ASN A 201 -5.77 13.75 -1.18
CA ASN A 201 -4.94 13.86 -2.40
C ASN A 201 -3.45 13.58 -2.14
N SER A 202 -3.13 12.66 -1.23
CA SER A 202 -1.74 12.42 -0.81
C SER A 202 -1.13 11.19 -1.46
N GLU A 203 0.10 11.32 -1.96
CA GLU A 203 0.88 10.23 -2.55
C GLU A 203 1.79 9.57 -1.49
N CYS A 204 1.78 8.25 -1.43
CA CYS A 204 2.61 7.46 -0.52
C CYS A 204 3.40 6.40 -1.31
N SER A 205 4.73 6.44 -1.25
CA SER A 205 5.61 5.57 -2.06
C SER A 205 6.76 5.00 -1.22
N ALA A 206 6.89 3.67 -1.19
CA ALA A 206 7.81 2.99 -0.28
C ALA A 206 8.65 1.89 -0.98
N THR A 207 9.97 1.91 -0.81
CA THR A 207 10.95 1.06 -1.54
C THR A 207 11.95 0.36 -0.60
N GLY A 208 12.28 -0.92 -0.83
CA GLY A 208 13.08 -1.75 0.10
C GLY A 208 12.31 -2.91 0.77
N THR A 209 12.18 -2.91 2.10
CA THR A 209 11.81 -4.10 2.89
C THR A 209 10.97 -3.78 4.13
N SER A 210 9.82 -4.45 4.28
CA SER A 210 8.96 -4.40 5.46
C SER A 210 8.50 -2.99 5.87
N ASN A 211 8.43 -2.06 4.92
CA ASN A 211 7.92 -0.73 5.16
C ASN A 211 6.38 -0.74 5.16
N VAL A 212 5.77 0.23 5.84
CA VAL A 212 4.33 0.46 5.88
C VAL A 212 4.00 1.76 5.16
N CYS A 213 2.95 1.75 4.33
CA CYS A 213 2.46 2.90 3.59
C CYS A 213 0.94 2.94 3.79
N SER A 214 0.42 3.92 4.53
CA SER A 214 -1.00 3.98 4.88
C SER A 214 -1.51 5.43 4.83
N PRO A 215 -1.98 5.90 3.67
CA PRO A 215 -2.74 7.14 3.60
C PRO A 215 -4.10 6.99 4.30
N LEU A 216 -4.58 8.05 4.94
CA LEU A 216 -5.78 8.02 5.82
C LEU A 216 -7.06 8.63 5.23
N ASP A 217 -6.97 9.41 4.16
CA ASP A 217 -8.06 10.23 3.59
C ASP A 217 -8.18 10.00 2.07
N ALA A 218 -9.15 10.63 1.41
CA ALA A 218 -9.63 10.29 0.08
C ALA A 218 -8.71 10.71 -1.08
N ASN A 219 -8.89 10.01 -2.21
CA ASN A 219 -8.12 10.19 -3.46
C ASN A 219 -6.60 10.02 -3.26
N SER A 220 -6.19 9.06 -2.42
CA SER A 220 -4.78 8.85 -2.07
C SER A 220 -4.17 7.64 -2.78
N GLU A 221 -2.91 7.75 -3.20
CA GLU A 221 -2.16 6.69 -3.89
C GLU A 221 -1.16 5.99 -2.96
N CYS A 222 -1.13 4.65 -2.98
CA CYS A 222 -0.28 3.81 -2.13
C CYS A 222 0.59 2.89 -3.00
N CYS A 223 1.88 3.23 -3.18
CA CYS A 223 2.84 2.48 -4.00
C CYS A 223 3.91 1.78 -3.15
N ALA A 224 4.02 0.46 -3.28
CA ALA A 224 4.95 -0.38 -2.51
C ALA A 224 5.87 -1.22 -3.42
N THR A 225 7.18 -1.08 -3.28
CA THR A 225 8.20 -1.81 -4.07
C THR A 225 9.23 -2.56 -3.21
N GLY A 226 9.20 -3.89 -3.30
CA GLY A 226 10.14 -4.79 -2.64
C GLY A 226 9.44 -5.89 -1.85
N THR A 227 9.91 -6.18 -0.63
CA THR A 227 9.50 -7.36 0.13
C THR A 227 8.72 -7.06 1.42
N SER A 228 7.67 -7.83 1.67
CA SER A 228 6.90 -7.85 2.93
C SER A 228 6.23 -6.54 3.31
N TYR A 229 5.70 -5.81 2.33
CA TYR A 229 4.99 -4.54 2.52
C TYR A 229 3.60 -4.69 3.11
N VAL A 230 3.14 -3.61 3.74
CA VAL A 230 1.73 -3.35 4.04
C VAL A 230 1.39 -1.98 3.45
N CYS A 231 0.54 -1.97 2.43
CA CYS A 231 -0.02 -0.76 1.82
C CYS A 231 -1.53 -0.73 2.13
N THR A 232 -2.01 0.29 2.84
CA THR A 232 -3.42 0.37 3.27
C THR A 232 -3.97 1.79 3.19
N PRO A 233 -4.54 2.21 2.04
CA PRO A 233 -5.46 3.34 2.02
C PRO A 233 -6.73 3.03 2.84
N LEU A 234 -7.29 4.07 3.48
CA LEU A 234 -8.44 3.92 4.39
C LEU A 234 -9.76 4.52 3.90
N ASP A 235 -9.74 5.38 2.87
CA ASP A 235 -10.89 6.19 2.41
C ASP A 235 -11.08 6.05 0.88
N ALA A 236 -12.10 6.72 0.32
CA ALA A 236 -12.64 6.46 -1.01
C ALA A 236 -11.76 6.94 -2.18
N ASN A 237 -11.96 6.30 -3.33
CA ASN A 237 -11.24 6.56 -4.60
C ASN A 237 -9.71 6.40 -4.49
N SER A 238 -9.25 5.48 -3.63
CA SER A 238 -7.81 5.25 -3.40
C SER A 238 -7.23 4.15 -4.28
N GLU A 239 -6.00 4.38 -4.75
CA GLU A 239 -5.23 3.40 -5.52
C GLU A 239 -4.16 2.71 -4.65
N CYS A 240 -4.03 1.39 -4.81
CA CYS A 240 -3.03 0.58 -4.12
C CYS A 240 -2.23 -0.26 -5.12
N SER A 241 -0.90 -0.11 -5.14
CA SER A 241 0.00 -0.91 -6.00
C SER A 241 1.14 -1.55 -5.19
N ALA A 242 1.33 -2.86 -5.38
CA ALA A 242 2.27 -3.66 -4.61
C ALA A 242 3.17 -4.54 -5.50
N THR A 243 4.38 -4.07 -5.80
CA THR A 243 5.38 -4.77 -6.61
C THR A 243 6.42 -5.48 -5.75
N GLY A 244 6.60 -6.79 -5.92
CA GLY A 244 7.70 -7.56 -5.32
C GLY A 244 7.27 -8.90 -4.70
N THR A 245 7.34 -9.05 -3.36
CA THR A 245 7.14 -10.37 -2.73
C THR A 245 6.56 -10.31 -1.31
N SER A 246 5.49 -11.07 -1.08
CA SER A 246 4.76 -11.14 0.21
C SER A 246 4.21 -9.80 0.67
N ASN A 247 3.83 -8.94 -0.27
CA ASN A 247 3.25 -7.63 -0.01
C ASN A 247 1.73 -7.74 0.18
N VAL A 248 1.17 -6.95 1.08
CA VAL A 248 -0.28 -6.83 1.31
C VAL A 248 -0.74 -5.44 0.86
N CYS A 249 -1.70 -5.39 -0.07
CA CYS A 249 -2.51 -4.21 -0.36
C CYS A 249 -3.91 -4.43 0.24
N THR A 250 -4.47 -3.43 0.92
CA THR A 250 -5.86 -3.48 1.39
C THR A 250 -6.50 -2.10 1.36
N SER A 251 -7.51 -1.90 0.51
CA SER A 251 -8.40 -0.73 0.58
C SER A 251 -9.59 -1.02 1.50
N LEU A 252 -10.07 0.00 2.21
CA LEU A 252 -11.20 -0.12 3.15
C LEU A 252 -12.52 0.50 2.66
N ASP A 253 -12.50 1.33 1.60
CA ASP A 253 -13.63 2.13 1.14
C ASP A 253 -13.81 2.02 -0.41
N ALA A 254 -14.87 2.61 -0.94
CA ALA A 254 -15.43 2.37 -2.26
C ALA A 254 -14.64 2.98 -3.42
N ASN A 255 -14.88 2.44 -4.62
CA ASN A 255 -14.23 2.82 -5.88
C ASN A 255 -12.70 2.70 -5.84
N SER A 256 -12.17 1.71 -5.12
CA SER A 256 -10.73 1.52 -4.95
C SER A 256 -10.11 0.62 -6.02
N GLU A 257 -8.94 0.99 -6.54
CA GLU A 257 -8.12 0.11 -7.38
C GLU A 257 -7.00 -0.55 -6.56
N CYS A 258 -6.79 -1.86 -6.72
CA CYS A 258 -5.89 -2.64 -5.88
C CYS A 258 -5.09 -3.66 -6.71
N SER A 259 -3.82 -3.37 -6.99
CA SER A 259 -2.94 -4.15 -7.86
C SER A 259 -1.73 -4.76 -7.13
N ALA A 260 -1.41 -6.03 -7.43
CA ALA A 260 -0.20 -6.70 -6.96
C ALA A 260 0.59 -7.32 -8.11
N THR A 261 1.88 -7.02 -8.20
CA THR A 261 2.82 -7.65 -9.15
C THR A 261 3.92 -8.39 -8.41
N GLY A 262 4.16 -9.67 -8.72
CA GLY A 262 5.28 -10.43 -8.17
C GLY A 262 4.91 -11.79 -7.58
N THR A 263 5.15 -12.02 -6.29
CA THR A 263 5.03 -13.37 -5.69
C THR A 263 4.45 -13.38 -4.28
N SER A 264 3.43 -14.22 -4.06
CA SER A 264 2.76 -14.39 -2.76
C SER A 264 2.20 -13.10 -2.16
N ASN A 265 1.80 -12.15 -3.00
CA ASN A 265 1.17 -10.91 -2.59
C ASN A 265 -0.33 -11.13 -2.31
N VAL A 266 -0.93 -10.30 -1.47
CA VAL A 266 -2.37 -10.30 -1.16
C VAL A 266 -2.96 -8.93 -1.49
N CYS A 267 -4.10 -8.93 -2.17
CA CYS A 267 -4.90 -7.78 -2.50
C CYS A 267 -6.33 -7.99 -1.98
N THR A 268 -6.85 -6.99 -1.28
CA THR A 268 -8.20 -7.02 -0.70
C THR A 268 -8.82 -5.64 -0.85
N SER A 269 -10.11 -5.58 -1.18
CA SER A 269 -10.91 -4.38 -0.95
C SER A 269 -12.19 -4.74 -0.20
N LEU A 270 -12.65 -3.85 0.67
CA LEU A 270 -13.73 -4.11 1.63
C LEU A 270 -15.10 -3.55 1.22
N ASP A 271 -15.17 -2.71 0.19
CA ASP A 271 -16.37 -1.95 -0.21
C ASP A 271 -16.60 -2.03 -1.74
N ALA A 272 -17.71 -1.46 -2.21
CA ALA A 272 -18.28 -1.71 -3.53
C ALA A 272 -17.55 -1.01 -4.68
N ASN A 273 -17.78 -1.54 -5.90
CA ASN A 273 -17.16 -1.09 -7.15
C ASN A 273 -15.61 -1.13 -7.09
N SER A 274 -15.04 -2.20 -6.51
CA SER A 274 -13.59 -2.32 -6.34
C SER A 274 -12.94 -3.13 -7.47
N GLU A 275 -11.80 -2.66 -7.99
CA GLU A 275 -10.99 -3.40 -8.96
C GLU A 275 -9.77 -4.02 -8.29
N CYS A 276 -9.58 -5.33 -8.45
CA CYS A 276 -8.58 -6.10 -7.72
C CYS A 276 -7.74 -7.00 -8.66
N SER A 277 -6.49 -6.64 -8.93
CA SER A 277 -5.63 -7.33 -9.90
C SER A 277 -4.37 -7.97 -9.29
N ALA A 278 -4.02 -9.18 -9.76
CA ALA A 278 -2.80 -9.89 -9.38
C ALA A 278 -2.03 -10.41 -10.60
N THR A 279 -0.80 -9.94 -10.78
CA THR A 279 0.14 -10.43 -11.79
C THR A 279 1.32 -11.17 -11.13
N GLY A 280 1.59 -12.40 -11.54
CA GLY A 280 2.73 -13.18 -11.05
C GLY A 280 2.36 -14.53 -10.43
N THR A 281 2.91 -14.87 -9.28
CA THR A 281 2.89 -16.25 -8.74
C THR A 281 2.33 -16.36 -7.32
N SER A 282 1.32 -17.20 -7.13
CA SER A 282 0.69 -17.49 -5.82
C SER A 282 0.13 -16.26 -5.10
N ASN A 283 -0.30 -15.26 -5.86
CA ASN A 283 -0.97 -14.07 -5.34
C ASN A 283 -2.44 -14.36 -5.03
N VAL A 284 -3.04 -13.61 -4.09
CA VAL A 284 -4.46 -13.72 -3.71
C VAL A 284 -5.15 -12.37 -3.91
N CYS A 285 -6.33 -12.38 -4.52
CA CYS A 285 -7.19 -11.23 -4.73
C CYS A 285 -8.59 -11.51 -4.17
N THR A 286 -9.08 -10.64 -3.29
CA THR A 286 -10.32 -10.82 -2.53
C THR A 286 -11.06 -9.49 -2.35
N PRO A 287 -11.81 -9.00 -3.35
CA PRO A 287 -12.80 -7.95 -3.12
C PRO A 287 -14.03 -8.53 -2.38
N LEU A 288 -14.59 -7.77 -1.44
CA LEU A 288 -15.56 -8.27 -0.46
C LEU A 288 -17.01 -7.83 -0.67
N ASP A 289 -17.27 -6.80 -1.47
CA ASP A 289 -18.58 -6.19 -1.69
C ASP A 289 -18.92 -6.14 -3.20
N ALA A 290 -20.16 -5.76 -3.54
CA ALA A 290 -20.80 -5.95 -4.83
C ALA A 290 -20.21 -5.12 -5.98
N ASN A 291 -20.48 -5.60 -7.20
CA ASN A 291 -20.00 -5.02 -8.47
C ASN A 291 -18.46 -4.89 -8.55
N SER A 292 -17.72 -5.81 -7.93
CA SER A 292 -16.26 -5.78 -7.89
C SER A 292 -15.62 -6.70 -8.94
N GLU A 293 -14.53 -6.24 -9.56
CA GLU A 293 -13.77 -7.01 -10.56
C GLU A 293 -12.51 -7.64 -9.95
N CYS A 294 -12.24 -8.91 -10.26
CA CYS A 294 -11.07 -9.64 -9.80
C CYS A 294 -10.29 -10.24 -10.98
N SER A 295 -9.02 -9.86 -11.19
CA SER A 295 -8.22 -10.30 -12.34
C SER A 295 -6.85 -10.90 -11.97
N ALA A 296 -6.69 -12.20 -12.18
CA ALA A 296 -5.52 -13.00 -11.77
C ALA A 296 -4.70 -13.53 -12.97
N THR A 297 -3.55 -12.92 -13.25
CA THR A 297 -2.62 -13.30 -14.33
C THR A 297 -1.34 -13.97 -13.80
N GLY A 298 -1.03 -15.20 -14.24
CA GLY A 298 0.26 -15.85 -13.98
C GLY A 298 0.19 -17.31 -13.54
N THR A 299 0.50 -17.65 -12.27
CA THR A 299 0.59 -19.04 -11.82
C THR A 299 0.16 -19.25 -10.37
N SER A 300 -0.78 -20.17 -10.14
CA SER A 300 -1.35 -20.51 -8.83
C SER A 300 -1.99 -19.32 -8.10
N ASN A 301 -2.45 -18.31 -8.83
CA ASN A 301 -3.12 -17.15 -8.25
C ASN A 301 -4.57 -17.47 -7.91
N VAL A 302 -5.12 -16.81 -6.90
CA VAL A 302 -6.49 -17.03 -6.40
C VAL A 302 -7.27 -15.72 -6.52
N CYS A 303 -8.43 -15.76 -7.16
CA CYS A 303 -9.38 -14.65 -7.25
C CYS A 303 -10.74 -15.06 -6.67
N ASN A 304 -11.11 -14.41 -5.58
CA ASN A 304 -12.28 -14.76 -4.77
C ASN A 304 -13.08 -13.50 -4.44
N PRO A 305 -13.91 -12.97 -5.37
CA PRO A 305 -14.94 -11.99 -5.02
C PRO A 305 -16.02 -12.63 -4.13
N LEU A 306 -16.47 -11.91 -3.09
CA LEU A 306 -17.39 -12.49 -2.09
C LEU A 306 -18.87 -12.13 -2.23
N ASP A 307 -19.23 -11.04 -2.91
CA ASP A 307 -20.61 -10.56 -3.05
C ASP A 307 -21.10 -10.62 -4.52
N ALA A 308 -22.29 -10.11 -4.80
CA ALA A 308 -23.02 -10.29 -6.05
C ALA A 308 -22.59 -9.35 -7.19
N ASN A 309 -22.93 -9.75 -8.42
CA ASN A 309 -22.60 -9.06 -9.68
C ASN A 309 -21.08 -8.89 -9.88
N SER A 310 -20.27 -9.82 -9.41
CA SER A 310 -18.80 -9.73 -9.47
C SER A 310 -18.20 -10.47 -10.66
N GLU A 311 -17.18 -9.88 -11.28
CA GLU A 311 -16.43 -10.51 -12.37
C GLU A 311 -15.11 -11.13 -11.89
N CYS A 312 -14.78 -12.32 -12.39
CA CYS A 312 -13.57 -13.06 -12.03
C CYS A 312 -12.82 -13.50 -13.29
N SER A 313 -11.61 -12.99 -13.52
CA SER A 313 -10.74 -13.40 -14.64
C SER A 313 -9.47 -14.11 -14.15
N ALA A 314 -9.09 -15.21 -14.81
CA ALA A 314 -7.95 -16.05 -14.43
C ALA A 314 -7.12 -16.50 -15.65
N THR A 315 -6.04 -15.77 -15.97
CA THR A 315 -5.15 -16.08 -17.10
C THR A 315 -3.84 -16.70 -16.63
N GLY A 316 -3.53 -17.94 -17.03
CA GLY A 316 -2.25 -18.57 -16.70
C GLY A 316 -2.33 -20.04 -16.36
N THR A 317 -1.67 -20.45 -15.27
CA THR A 317 -1.51 -21.87 -14.89
C THR A 317 -1.93 -22.14 -13.45
N SER A 318 -2.83 -23.09 -13.23
CA SER A 318 -3.33 -23.51 -11.90
C SER A 318 -3.98 -22.39 -11.08
N ASN A 319 -4.49 -21.35 -11.74
CA ASN A 319 -5.22 -20.27 -11.09
C ASN A 319 -6.62 -20.73 -10.66
N VAL A 320 -7.17 -20.12 -9.62
CA VAL A 320 -8.48 -20.44 -9.04
C VAL A 320 -9.35 -19.19 -9.08
N CYS A 321 -10.53 -19.29 -9.70
CA CYS A 321 -11.58 -18.28 -9.63
C CYS A 321 -12.78 -18.87 -8.88
N THR A 322 -13.16 -18.32 -7.73
CA THR A 322 -14.41 -18.73 -7.05
C THR A 322 -15.17 -17.49 -6.59
N PRO A 323 -16.10 -16.96 -7.41
CA PRO A 323 -17.10 -16.01 -6.91
C PRO A 323 -18.05 -16.72 -5.94
N LEU A 324 -18.37 -16.06 -4.81
CA LEU A 324 -19.21 -16.67 -3.76
C LEU A 324 -20.71 -16.42 -3.93
N ASP A 325 -21.15 -15.26 -4.42
CA ASP A 325 -22.58 -14.90 -4.52
C ASP A 325 -23.08 -14.77 -5.97
N ALA A 326 -24.39 -14.51 -6.11
CA ALA A 326 -25.17 -14.65 -7.33
C ALA A 326 -24.87 -13.60 -8.42
N ASN A 327 -25.28 -13.93 -9.65
CA ASN A 327 -25.07 -13.13 -10.87
C ASN A 327 -23.57 -12.87 -11.17
N SER A 328 -22.68 -13.77 -10.76
CA SER A 328 -21.23 -13.58 -10.93
C SER A 328 -20.72 -14.19 -12.24
N GLU A 329 -19.84 -13.46 -12.92
CA GLU A 329 -19.17 -13.95 -14.14
C GLU A 329 -17.76 -14.48 -13.83
N CYS A 330 -17.39 -15.57 -14.50
CA CYS A 330 -16.08 -16.21 -14.37
C CYS A 330 -15.48 -16.49 -15.74
N SER A 331 -14.22 -16.12 -15.95
CA SER A 331 -13.46 -16.39 -17.17
C SER A 331 -12.07 -16.91 -16.83
N ALA A 332 -11.62 -17.97 -17.52
CA ALA A 332 -10.32 -18.56 -17.25
C ALA A 332 -9.61 -19.04 -18.53
N THR A 333 -8.34 -18.66 -18.69
CA THR A 333 -7.53 -18.92 -19.91
C THR A 333 -6.17 -19.52 -19.54
N GLY A 334 -5.71 -20.56 -20.26
CA GLY A 334 -4.45 -21.26 -19.98
C GLY A 334 -4.60 -22.73 -19.55
N THR A 335 -4.09 -23.12 -18.38
CA THR A 335 -3.86 -24.54 -18.02
C THR A 335 -4.14 -24.85 -16.54
N SER A 336 -4.82 -25.96 -16.26
CA SER A 336 -5.12 -26.45 -14.90
C SER A 336 -5.91 -25.47 -14.01
N ASN A 337 -6.54 -24.46 -14.60
CA ASN A 337 -7.31 -23.47 -13.85
C ASN A 337 -8.67 -24.06 -13.41
N VAL A 338 -9.16 -23.61 -12.27
CA VAL A 338 -10.42 -24.05 -11.66
C VAL A 338 -11.37 -22.87 -11.58
N CYS A 339 -12.62 -23.06 -11.98
CA CYS A 339 -13.70 -22.14 -11.64
C CYS A 339 -14.84 -22.84 -10.90
N THR A 340 -15.26 -22.30 -9.75
CA THR A 340 -16.42 -22.80 -9.01
C THR A 340 -17.26 -21.63 -8.51
N PRO A 341 -18.24 -21.13 -9.30
CA PRO A 341 -19.25 -20.23 -8.77
C PRO A 341 -20.13 -20.99 -7.76
N LEU A 342 -20.37 -20.37 -6.61
CA LEU A 342 -21.04 -21.02 -5.48
C LEU A 342 -22.56 -20.80 -5.43
N HIS A 343 -23.06 -19.74 -6.04
CA HIS A 343 -24.47 -19.29 -5.97
C HIS A 343 -25.10 -19.08 -7.36
N ALA A 344 -26.42 -19.00 -7.40
CA ALA A 344 -27.25 -19.02 -8.61
C ALA A 344 -26.99 -17.90 -9.63
N ASN A 345 -27.46 -18.12 -10.87
CA ASN A 345 -27.32 -17.23 -12.03
C ASN A 345 -25.85 -16.90 -12.42
N SER A 346 -24.91 -17.81 -12.17
CA SER A 346 -23.48 -17.55 -12.43
C SER A 346 -23.03 -18.11 -13.78
N GLU A 347 -22.26 -17.32 -14.53
CA GLU A 347 -21.65 -17.74 -15.80
C GLU A 347 -20.17 -18.11 -15.62
N CYS A 348 -19.70 -19.16 -16.30
CA CYS A 348 -18.30 -19.55 -16.36
C CYS A 348 -17.86 -19.86 -17.79
N SER A 349 -16.73 -19.29 -18.20
CA SER A 349 -16.06 -19.55 -19.48
C SER A 349 -14.61 -20.01 -19.31
N ALA A 350 -14.21 -21.05 -20.03
CA ALA A 350 -12.90 -21.69 -19.89
C ALA A 350 -12.21 -21.97 -21.24
N THR A 351 -10.92 -21.59 -21.37
CA THR A 351 -10.13 -21.83 -22.59
C THR A 351 -8.75 -22.41 -22.29
N GLY A 352 -8.45 -23.60 -22.83
CA GLY A 352 -7.11 -24.20 -22.81
C GLY A 352 -7.06 -25.67 -22.36
N THR A 353 -6.38 -26.01 -21.26
CA THR A 353 -6.19 -27.42 -20.85
C THR A 353 -6.47 -27.70 -19.37
N SER A 354 -6.96 -28.90 -19.05
CA SER A 354 -7.18 -29.41 -17.67
C SER A 354 -8.12 -28.57 -16.79
N TYR A 355 -9.26 -28.15 -17.35
CA TYR A 355 -10.21 -27.27 -16.66
C TYR A 355 -11.25 -28.01 -15.81
N VAL A 356 -11.69 -27.37 -14.73
CA VAL A 356 -12.79 -27.82 -13.88
C VAL A 356 -13.81 -26.69 -13.69
N CYS A 357 -15.07 -26.96 -14.03
CA CYS A 357 -16.25 -26.12 -13.71
C CYS A 357 -17.17 -26.92 -12.78
N THR A 358 -17.36 -26.46 -11.54
CA THR A 358 -18.36 -27.03 -10.63
C THR A 358 -19.25 -25.93 -10.07
N PRO A 359 -20.35 -25.56 -10.75
CA PRO A 359 -21.34 -24.67 -10.19
C PRO A 359 -22.14 -25.42 -9.12
N LEU A 360 -22.34 -24.80 -7.97
CA LEU A 360 -22.96 -25.44 -6.80
C LEU A 360 -24.47 -25.18 -6.66
N ASP A 361 -25.03 -24.25 -7.44
CA ASP A 361 -26.39 -23.71 -7.29
C ASP A 361 -27.05 -23.47 -8.66
N ALA A 362 -28.37 -23.30 -8.66
CA ALA A 362 -29.23 -23.37 -9.84
C ALA A 362 -29.01 -22.25 -10.87
N TYR A 363 -29.43 -22.49 -12.12
CA TYR A 363 -29.32 -21.53 -13.23
C TYR A 363 -27.89 -21.07 -13.55
N SER A 364 -26.91 -21.97 -13.38
CA SER A 364 -25.51 -21.68 -13.71
C SER A 364 -25.15 -22.17 -15.12
N GLU A 365 -24.44 -21.36 -15.90
CA GLU A 365 -23.94 -21.71 -17.23
C GLU A 365 -22.42 -21.94 -17.20
N CYS A 366 -21.96 -23.10 -17.68
CA CYS A 366 -20.54 -23.47 -17.80
C CYS A 366 -20.19 -23.71 -19.28
N SER A 367 -19.25 -22.95 -19.84
CA SER A 367 -18.74 -23.12 -21.21
C SER A 367 -17.24 -23.36 -21.23
N ALA A 368 -16.77 -24.28 -22.09
CA ALA A 368 -15.35 -24.60 -22.21
C ALA A 368 -14.88 -24.98 -23.62
N THR A 369 -13.67 -24.55 -23.97
CA THR A 369 -12.97 -24.92 -25.21
C THR A 369 -11.54 -25.39 -24.92
N GLY A 370 -11.20 -26.62 -25.30
CA GLY A 370 -9.82 -27.13 -25.26
C GLY A 370 -9.68 -28.61 -24.90
N THR A 371 -8.93 -28.94 -23.84
CA THR A 371 -8.63 -30.34 -23.49
C THR A 371 -8.83 -30.65 -22.01
N SER A 372 -9.26 -31.89 -21.71
CA SER A 372 -9.44 -32.42 -20.35
C SER A 372 -10.33 -31.54 -19.46
N TYR A 373 -11.48 -31.12 -19.99
CA TYR A 373 -12.49 -30.39 -19.23
C TYR A 373 -13.32 -31.32 -18.34
N VAL A 374 -13.73 -30.84 -17.17
CA VAL A 374 -14.67 -31.50 -16.26
C VAL A 374 -15.77 -30.51 -15.87
N CYS A 375 -17.02 -30.83 -16.19
CA CYS A 375 -18.21 -30.07 -15.80
C CYS A 375 -19.07 -30.92 -14.86
N THR A 376 -19.27 -30.49 -13.61
CA THR A 376 -20.14 -31.19 -12.65
C THR A 376 -21.12 -30.20 -11.99
N PRO A 377 -22.22 -29.84 -12.67
CA PRO A 377 -23.25 -29.02 -12.06
C PRO A 377 -23.99 -29.84 -11.00
N LEU A 378 -24.09 -29.25 -9.80
CA LEU A 378 -24.58 -29.92 -8.59
C LEU A 378 -26.06 -29.68 -8.29
N ASP A 379 -26.66 -28.63 -8.88
CA ASP A 379 -28.08 -28.27 -8.72
C ASP A 379 -28.78 -28.15 -10.09
N ALA A 380 -30.09 -27.93 -10.06
CA ALA A 380 -31.01 -28.05 -11.18
C ALA A 380 -30.98 -26.87 -12.16
N ASN A 381 -31.38 -27.15 -13.40
CA ASN A 381 -31.47 -26.16 -14.49
C ASN A 381 -30.12 -25.47 -14.80
N SER A 382 -29.01 -26.21 -14.69
CA SER A 382 -27.66 -25.74 -15.06
C SER A 382 -27.26 -26.25 -16.45
N GLU A 383 -26.54 -25.45 -17.23
CA GLU A 383 -26.07 -25.82 -18.58
C GLU A 383 -24.54 -26.00 -18.64
N CYS A 384 -24.07 -27.06 -19.31
CA CYS A 384 -22.64 -27.34 -19.53
C CYS A 384 -22.33 -27.53 -21.02
N SER A 385 -21.52 -26.65 -21.63
CA SER A 385 -21.03 -26.80 -23.01
C SER A 385 -19.51 -27.01 -23.06
N ALA A 386 -19.06 -28.00 -23.82
CA ALA A 386 -17.66 -28.46 -23.79
C ALA A 386 -17.13 -28.87 -25.18
N THR A 387 -16.29 -28.04 -25.79
CA THR A 387 -15.70 -28.30 -27.12
C THR A 387 -14.23 -28.72 -27.02
N GLY A 388 -13.86 -29.90 -27.54
CA GLY A 388 -12.48 -30.31 -27.70
C GLY A 388 -12.18 -31.79 -27.39
N THR A 389 -11.29 -32.09 -26.44
CA THR A 389 -10.81 -33.48 -26.25
C THR A 389 -10.77 -33.94 -24.79
N SER A 390 -11.31 -35.13 -24.51
CA SER A 390 -11.39 -35.75 -23.18
C SER A 390 -12.26 -34.96 -22.20
N ASN A 391 -13.41 -34.46 -22.67
CA ASN A 391 -14.33 -33.68 -21.84
C ASN A 391 -15.25 -34.60 -21.04
N VAL A 392 -15.44 -34.32 -19.75
CA VAL A 392 -16.30 -35.08 -18.83
C VAL A 392 -17.45 -34.20 -18.36
N CYS A 393 -18.68 -34.68 -18.49
CA CYS A 393 -19.90 -34.04 -18.02
C CYS A 393 -20.68 -34.97 -17.11
N THR A 394 -20.92 -34.56 -15.87
CA THR A 394 -21.72 -35.32 -14.90
C THR A 394 -22.75 -34.40 -14.20
N PRO A 395 -23.87 -34.05 -14.86
CA PRO A 395 -24.95 -33.35 -14.19
C PRO A 395 -25.57 -34.25 -13.12
N LEU A 396 -25.63 -33.72 -11.89
CA LEU A 396 -25.97 -34.47 -10.68
C LEU A 396 -27.45 -34.33 -10.27
N ASP A 397 -28.12 -33.25 -10.69
CA ASP A 397 -29.54 -32.97 -10.39
C ASP A 397 -30.37 -32.83 -11.69
N ALA A 398 -31.67 -32.61 -11.53
CA ALA A 398 -32.70 -32.64 -12.57
C ALA A 398 -32.71 -31.39 -13.47
N ASN A 399 -33.22 -31.57 -14.69
CA ASN A 399 -33.36 -30.53 -15.73
C ASN A 399 -32.04 -29.85 -16.14
N SER A 400 -30.87 -30.37 -15.76
CA SER A 400 -29.58 -29.81 -16.15
C SER A 400 -29.08 -30.44 -17.47
N GLU A 401 -28.60 -29.61 -18.39
CA GLU A 401 -28.19 -30.02 -19.74
C GLU A 401 -26.66 -30.07 -19.88
N CYS A 402 -26.15 -31.00 -20.70
CA CYS A 402 -24.78 -30.91 -21.22
C CYS A 402 -24.64 -31.24 -22.71
N SER A 403 -23.78 -30.48 -23.40
CA SER A 403 -23.26 -30.84 -24.72
C SER A 403 -21.73 -30.90 -24.75
N ALA A 404 -21.18 -32.06 -25.12
CA ALA A 404 -19.75 -32.31 -25.27
C ALA A 404 -19.40 -32.69 -26.71
N THR A 405 -18.73 -31.78 -27.44
CA THR A 405 -18.35 -31.95 -28.86
C THR A 405 -16.85 -32.18 -29.02
N GLY A 406 -16.44 -33.24 -29.73
CA GLY A 406 -15.05 -33.47 -30.14
C GLY A 406 -14.57 -34.91 -30.02
N THR A 407 -13.66 -35.22 -29.08
CA THR A 407 -13.08 -36.58 -28.96
C THR A 407 -12.97 -37.07 -27.51
N SER A 408 -13.19 -38.37 -27.29
CA SER A 408 -13.11 -39.05 -26.00
C SER A 408 -14.01 -38.46 -24.90
N ASN A 409 -15.19 -37.94 -25.28
CA ASN A 409 -16.08 -37.27 -24.32
C ASN A 409 -16.87 -38.28 -23.49
N VAL A 410 -17.11 -37.97 -22.21
CA VAL A 410 -17.85 -38.80 -21.27
C VAL A 410 -19.06 -38.01 -20.74
N CYS A 411 -20.26 -38.54 -20.94
CA CYS A 411 -21.53 -37.97 -20.49
C CYS A 411 -22.22 -38.94 -19.51
N THR A 412 -22.44 -38.53 -18.25
CA THR A 412 -23.19 -39.37 -17.28
C THR A 412 -24.17 -38.53 -16.46
N PRO A 413 -25.41 -38.31 -16.95
CA PRO A 413 -26.47 -37.73 -16.12
C PRO A 413 -26.89 -38.72 -15.03
N LEU A 414 -26.95 -38.24 -13.79
CA LEU A 414 -27.21 -39.08 -12.61
C LEU A 414 -28.68 -39.09 -12.16
N ASP A 415 -29.45 -38.00 -12.37
CA ASP A 415 -30.87 -37.94 -12.01
C ASP A 415 -31.81 -37.77 -13.23
N ALA A 416 -33.11 -37.62 -12.98
CA ALA A 416 -34.18 -37.59 -13.97
C ALA A 416 -34.30 -36.22 -14.67
N ASN A 417 -34.76 -36.23 -15.92
CA ASN A 417 -34.93 -35.06 -16.79
C ASN A 417 -33.63 -34.30 -17.16
N SER A 418 -32.45 -34.74 -16.72
CA SER A 418 -31.17 -34.19 -17.19
C SER A 418 -30.86 -34.72 -18.60
N GLU A 419 -30.43 -33.85 -19.51
CA GLU A 419 -30.07 -34.23 -20.90
C GLU A 419 -28.55 -34.20 -21.12
N CYS A 420 -28.00 -35.16 -21.87
CA CYS A 420 -26.57 -35.17 -22.23
C CYS A 420 -26.36 -35.52 -23.71
N SER A 421 -25.55 -34.74 -24.42
CA SER A 421 -25.22 -34.95 -25.84
C SER A 421 -23.72 -35.03 -26.06
N ALA A 422 -23.25 -36.11 -26.71
CA ALA A 422 -21.83 -36.36 -26.93
C ALA A 422 -21.51 -36.58 -28.41
N THR A 423 -21.15 -35.51 -29.12
CA THR A 423 -20.88 -35.53 -30.58
C THR A 423 -19.39 -35.74 -30.87
N GLY A 424 -19.03 -36.65 -31.80
CA GLY A 424 -17.66 -36.87 -32.25
C GLY A 424 -17.15 -38.32 -32.16
N THR A 425 -15.94 -38.53 -31.62
CA THR A 425 -15.27 -39.85 -31.68
C THR A 425 -14.79 -40.37 -30.33
N SER A 426 -14.94 -41.67 -30.07
CA SER A 426 -14.63 -42.36 -28.81
C SER A 426 -15.48 -41.91 -27.61
N ASN A 427 -16.67 -41.37 -27.88
CA ASN A 427 -17.55 -40.85 -26.85
C ASN A 427 -18.26 -41.97 -26.08
N VAL A 428 -18.41 -41.78 -24.76
CA VAL A 428 -19.14 -42.65 -23.84
C VAL A 428 -20.34 -41.90 -23.29
N CYS A 429 -21.50 -42.54 -23.25
CA CYS A 429 -22.60 -42.08 -22.42
C CYS A 429 -23.31 -43.21 -21.68
N THR A 430 -23.66 -42.95 -20.43
CA THR A 430 -24.48 -43.83 -19.58
C THR A 430 -25.36 -42.98 -18.64
N PRO A 431 -26.67 -42.81 -18.91
CA PRO A 431 -27.61 -42.30 -17.93
C PRO A 431 -27.81 -43.33 -16.80
N LEU A 432 -27.98 -42.88 -15.55
CA LEU A 432 -28.25 -43.77 -14.40
C LEU A 432 -29.72 -43.82 -13.99
N HIS A 433 -30.52 -42.79 -14.27
CA HIS A 433 -31.91 -42.68 -13.83
C HIS A 433 -32.92 -42.83 -14.98
N ALA A 434 -34.18 -43.08 -14.60
CA ALA A 434 -35.29 -43.05 -15.54
C ALA A 434 -35.62 -41.58 -15.88
N ASN A 435 -35.97 -41.33 -17.15
CA ASN A 435 -36.21 -40.00 -17.73
C ASN A 435 -34.97 -39.10 -17.92
N SER A 436 -33.73 -39.56 -17.68
CA SER A 436 -32.55 -38.88 -18.21
C SER A 436 -32.38 -39.23 -19.70
N GLU A 437 -32.26 -38.24 -20.59
CA GLU A 437 -31.99 -38.48 -22.01
C GLU A 437 -30.48 -38.45 -22.30
N CYS A 438 -30.02 -39.30 -23.24
CA CYS A 438 -28.67 -39.14 -23.77
C CYS A 438 -28.52 -39.55 -25.23
N SER A 439 -27.78 -38.74 -25.99
CA SER A 439 -27.37 -39.02 -27.36
C SER A 439 -25.85 -39.06 -27.51
N ALA A 440 -25.34 -40.01 -28.31
CA ALA A 440 -23.92 -40.10 -28.65
C ALA A 440 -23.77 -40.32 -30.17
N THR A 441 -23.23 -39.32 -30.88
CA THR A 441 -23.24 -39.24 -32.35
C THR A 441 -21.84 -39.33 -32.93
N GLY A 442 -21.55 -40.42 -33.65
CA GLY A 442 -20.27 -40.71 -34.28
C GLY A 442 -19.73 -42.08 -33.87
N THR A 443 -18.43 -42.24 -33.63
CA THR A 443 -17.85 -43.53 -33.23
C THR A 443 -17.87 -43.68 -31.70
N SER A 444 -19.05 -44.00 -31.14
CA SER A 444 -19.30 -44.08 -29.70
C SER A 444 -19.12 -45.50 -29.11
N TYR A 445 -18.89 -45.56 -27.79
CA TYR A 445 -18.95 -46.76 -26.97
C TYR A 445 -20.06 -46.58 -25.91
N VAL A 446 -21.08 -47.44 -25.94
CA VAL A 446 -22.24 -47.35 -25.03
C VAL A 446 -22.35 -48.67 -24.26
N TYR A 447 -22.24 -48.63 -22.93
CA TYR A 447 -22.25 -49.81 -22.06
C TYR A 447 -23.59 -49.89 -21.30
N PRO A 448 -24.48 -50.86 -21.59
CA PRO A 448 -25.79 -50.93 -20.95
C PRO A 448 -25.73 -51.64 -19.59
N ILE A 449 -26.43 -51.06 -18.61
CA ILE A 449 -26.81 -51.69 -17.34
C ILE A 449 -28.32 -51.94 -17.45
N GLY A 450 -28.81 -53.16 -17.16
CA GLY A 450 -30.19 -53.53 -17.50
C GLY A 450 -30.83 -54.57 -16.57
N CYS A 451 -31.53 -54.07 -15.55
CA CYS A 451 -32.58 -54.71 -14.75
C CYS A 451 -33.45 -53.61 -14.14
#